data_AF-A0A9E5M1D8-F1
#
_entry.id   AF-A0A9E5M1D8-F1
#
_cell.length_a   1.000
_cell.length_b   1.000
_cell.length_c   1.000
_cell.angle_alpha   90.00
_cell.angle_beta   90.00
_cell.angle_gamma   90.00
#
_symmetry.space_group_name_H-M   'P 1'
#
loop_
_entity.id
_entity.type
_entity.pdbx_description
1 polymer ?
#
loop_
_entity_poly.entity_id
_entity_poly.type
_entity_poly.pdbx_seq_one_letter_code
_entity_poly.pdbx_strand_id
1 'polypeptide(L)' 'MTTSFPAYLELLARLRRIHVLGTVTGVLGWDEQVNLPPGAAVRRGEQMALLAELAHAEATAP' A
#
# COMPACT_ATOMS: atom_id res chain seq x y z
N MET A 1 35.66 -6.70 -1.86
CA MET A 1 35.12 -5.32 -1.87
C MET A 1 33.66 -5.39 -2.24
N THR A 2 32.75 -5.18 -1.30
CA THR A 2 31.32 -5.06 -1.58
C THR A 2 31.04 -3.60 -1.89
N THR A 3 30.80 -3.28 -3.16
CA THR A 3 30.40 -1.93 -3.55
C THR A 3 29.01 -1.65 -2.98
N SER A 4 28.92 -0.68 -2.07
CA SER A 4 27.64 -0.19 -1.56
C SER A 4 26.99 0.69 -2.63
N PHE A 5 25.72 0.46 -2.93
CA PHE A 5 24.92 1.29 -3.86
C PHE A 5 23.76 1.95 -3.10
N PRO A 6 24.01 3.04 -2.33
CA PRO A 6 23.02 3.64 -1.45
C PRO A 6 21.72 4.03 -2.15
N ALA A 7 21.81 4.71 -3.30
CA ALA A 7 20.63 5.13 -4.07
C ALA A 7 19.80 3.94 -4.60
N TYR A 8 20.46 2.84 -4.97
CA TYR A 8 19.76 1.62 -5.39
C TYR A 8 19.03 0.96 -4.22
N LEU A 9 19.67 0.90 -3.05
CA LEU A 9 19.05 0.35 -1.85
C LEU A 9 17.86 1.20 -1.37
N GLU A 10 17.95 2.53 -1.49
CA GLU A 10 16.87 3.47 -1.21
C GLU A 10 15.69 3.26 -2.16
N LEU A 11 15.95 3.18 -3.47
CA LEU A 11 14.92 2.88 -4.47
C LEU A 11 14.21 1.55 -4.14
N LEU A 12 14.96 0.50 -3.83
CA LEU A 12 14.38 -0.79 -3.46
C LEU A 12 13.52 -0.70 -2.19
N ALA A 13 13.92 0.12 -1.21
CA ALA A 13 13.13 0.32 -0.01
C ALA A 13 11.79 1.00 -0.32
N ARG A 14 11.79 2.03 -1.17
CA ARG A 14 10.57 2.73 -1.63
C ARG A 14 9.65 1.80 -2.41
N LEU A 15 10.20 1.04 -3.36
CA LEU A 15 9.43 0.06 -4.15
C LEU A 15 8.81 -1.03 -3.27
N ARG A 16 9.54 -1.53 -2.27
CA ARG A 16 8.98 -2.49 -1.30
C ARG A 16 7.80 -1.90 -0.54
N ARG A 17 7.89 -0.64 -0.11
CA ARG A 17 6.81 0.03 0.61
C ARG A 17 5.57 0.20 -0.26
N ILE A 18 5.72 0.68 -1.49
CA ILE A 18 4.63 0.78 -2.47
C ILE A 18 3.99 -0.59 -2.71
N HIS A 19 4.81 -1.63 -2.88
CA HIS A 19 4.33 -3.00 -3.08
C HIS A 19 3.48 -3.48 -1.90
N VAL A 20 3.94 -3.29 -0.66
CA VAL A 20 3.19 -3.69 0.55
C VAL A 20 1.85 -2.94 0.66
N LEU A 21 1.81 -1.64 0.36
CA LEU A 21 0.53 -0.91 0.31
C LEU A 21 -0.43 -1.51 -0.72
N GLY A 22 0.09 -1.91 -1.88
CA GLY A 22 -0.67 -2.62 -2.91
C GLY A 22 -1.20 -3.98 -2.43
N THR A 23 -0.39 -4.78 -1.71
CA THR A 23 -0.84 -6.09 -1.20
C THR A 23 -1.92 -5.95 -0.14
N VAL A 24 -1.80 -4.97 0.78
CA VAL A 24 -2.83 -4.68 1.78
C VAL A 24 -4.13 -4.24 1.12
N THR A 25 -4.04 -3.34 0.13
CA THR A 25 -5.20 -2.89 -0.66
C THR A 25 -5.89 -4.08 -1.35
N GLY A 26 -5.12 -5.00 -1.94
CA GLY A 26 -5.65 -6.21 -2.57
C GLY A 26 -6.39 -7.13 -1.59
N VAL A 27 -5.82 -7.37 -0.40
CA VAL A 27 -6.47 -8.18 0.64
C VAL A 27 -7.76 -7.54 1.13
N LEU A 28 -7.77 -6.24 1.41
CA LEU A 28 -8.98 -5.54 1.85
C LEU A 28 -10.06 -5.46 0.77
N GLY A 29 -9.66 -5.29 -0.49
CA GLY A 29 -10.60 -5.31 -1.62
C GLY A 29 -11.23 -6.69 -1.85
N TRP A 30 -10.48 -7.77 -1.63
CA TRP A 30 -11.05 -9.13 -1.62
C TRP A 30 -11.98 -9.34 -0.42
N ASP A 31 -11.53 -8.96 0.78
CA ASP A 31 -12.31 -9.09 2.01
C ASP A 31 -13.65 -8.31 1.91
N GLU A 32 -13.65 -7.15 1.25
CA GLU A 32 -14.84 -6.33 1.01
C GLU A 32 -15.92 -7.09 0.25
N GLN A 33 -15.51 -7.90 -0.72
CA GLN A 33 -16.42 -8.65 -1.59
C GLN A 33 -16.89 -9.97 -0.98
N VAL A 34 -16.07 -10.58 -0.10
CA VAL A 34 -16.29 -11.95 0.36
C VAL A 34 -16.76 -12.02 1.81
N ASN A 35 -16.17 -11.24 2.72
CA ASN A 35 -16.34 -11.42 4.17
C ASN A 35 -16.87 -10.18 4.89
N LEU A 36 -16.96 -9.02 4.24
CA LEU A 36 -17.35 -7.79 4.91
C LEU A 36 -18.78 -7.89 5.49
N PRO A 37 -18.95 -7.67 6.80
CA PRO A 37 -20.27 -7.76 7.41
C PRO A 37 -21.17 -6.58 6.98
N PRO A 38 -22.50 -6.77 7.00
CA PRO A 38 -23.45 -5.69 6.75
C PRO A 38 -23.20 -4.48 7.65
N GLY A 39 -23.30 -3.27 7.09
CA GLY A 39 -23.09 -2.02 7.82
C GLY A 39 -21.63 -1.59 7.98
N ALA A 40 -20.65 -2.39 7.54
CA ALA A 40 -19.22 -2.03 7.64
C ALA A 40 -18.66 -1.29 6.41
N ALA A 41 -19.48 -1.08 5.35
CA ALA A 41 -19.05 -0.48 4.09
C ALA A 41 -18.42 0.92 4.25
N VAL A 42 -18.97 1.77 5.13
CA VAL A 42 -18.42 3.12 5.36
C VAL A 42 -17.00 3.05 5.93
N ARG A 43 -16.79 2.20 6.95
CA ARG A 43 -15.48 1.99 7.57
C ARG A 43 -14.48 1.38 6.58
N ARG A 44 -14.93 0.44 5.73
CA ARG A 44 -14.08 -0.10 4.66
C ARG A 44 -13.70 0.99 3.65
N GLY A 45 -14.63 1.86 3.27
CA GLY A 45 -14.36 3.02 2.41
C GLY A 45 -13.28 3.94 3.00
N GLU A 46 -13.35 4.26 4.29
CA GLU A 46 -12.34 5.06 4.99
C GLU A 46 -10.95 4.40 4.96
N GLN A 47 -10.89 3.07 5.19
CA GLN A 47 -9.64 2.31 5.12
C GLN A 47 -9.04 2.36 3.71
N MET A 48 -9.86 2.15 2.67
CA MET A 48 -9.41 2.17 1.28
C MET A 48 -8.97 3.57 0.85
N ALA A 49 -9.66 4.62 1.28
CA ALA A 49 -9.29 6.00 1.00
C ALA A 49 -7.92 6.37 1.60
N LEU A 50 -7.67 6.01 2.87
CA LEU A 50 -6.37 6.23 3.51
C LEU A 50 -5.24 5.45 2.81
N LEU A 51 -5.49 4.19 2.43
CA LEU A 51 -4.49 3.41 1.69
C LEU A 51 -4.18 4.01 0.32
N ALA A 52 -5.19 4.55 -0.38
CA ALA A 52 -4.99 5.24 -1.65
C ALA A 52 -4.17 6.52 -1.49
N GLU A 53 -4.42 7.32 -0.45
CA GLU A 53 -3.62 8.50 -0.12
C GLU A 53 -2.15 8.13 0.11
N LEU A 54 -1.89 7.13 0.96
CA LEU A 54 -0.53 6.67 1.27
C LEU A 54 0.16 6.11 0.02
N ALA A 55 -0.53 5.29 -0.77
CA ALA A 55 0.03 4.70 -1.98
C ALA A 55 0.40 5.79 -3.00
N HIS A 56 -0.45 6.80 -3.16
CA HIS A 56 -0.18 7.93 -4.04
C HIS A 56 1.03 8.75 -3.56
N ALA A 57 1.10 9.08 -2.26
CA ALA A 57 2.21 9.83 -1.68
C ALA A 57 3.55 9.10 -1.86
N GLU A 58 3.60 7.79 -1.61
CA GLU A 58 4.83 7.00 -1.81
C GLU A 58 5.25 6.91 -3.28
N ALA A 59 4.27 6.80 -4.20
CA ALA A 59 4.52 6.69 -5.63
C ALA A 59 5.00 8.00 -6.28
N THR A 60 4.65 9.14 -5.68
CA THR A 60 4.94 10.48 -6.22
C THR A 60 5.96 11.28 -5.40
N ALA A 61 6.47 10.70 -4.31
CA ALA A 61 7.51 11.33 -3.52
C ALA A 61 8.73 11.70 -4.40
N PRO A 62 9.36 12.86 -4.17
CA PRO A 62 10.47 13.35 -4.98
C PRO A 62 11.72 12.46 -4.89
#